data_AF-A0A9W9Z1U2-F1
#
_entry.id   AF-A0A9W9Z1U2-F1
#
_cell.length_a   1.000
_cell.length_b   1.000
_cell.length_c   1.000
_cell.angle_alpha   90.00
_cell.angle_beta   90.00
_cell.angle_gamma   90.00
#
_symmetry.space_group_name_H-M   'P 1'
#
loop_
_entity.id
_entity.type
_entity.pdbx_description
1 polymer ?
#
loop_
_entity_poly.entity_id
_entity_poly.type
_entity_poly.pdbx_seq_one_letter_code
_entity_poly.pdbx_strand_id
1 'polypeptide(L)'
;MYSCIGSVYRVDWLGCTSIHNSFVRRIALVEPGSFVGGIPHAYTLLARDFYKLILEHKQTENISVHEYVRDNWTFHAKGLWYYPSNGPLPSLTLIGSPNFGHCSVYRDLEAQVAIVTSNQGLSKALHEEKTRLYNSAQCATSDTFMLPERKIPVWVYCVTRLIKNFL
;
A
#
# COMPACT_ATOMS: atom_id res chain seq x y z
N MET A 1 4.93 18.82 5.30
CA MET A 1 4.62 19.49 4.00
C MET A 1 4.64 18.40 2.93
N TYR A 2 3.54 17.65 2.78
CA TYR A 2 3.46 16.60 1.77
C TYR A 2 3.06 17.25 0.45
N SER A 3 4.04 17.75 -0.29
CA SER A 3 3.88 18.14 -1.68
C SER A 3 4.16 16.92 -2.54
N CYS A 4 3.10 16.20 -2.95
CA CYS A 4 3.15 15.38 -4.15
C CYS A 4 2.27 16.08 -5.19
N ILE A 5 2.90 17.09 -5.79
CA ILE A 5 2.76 17.63 -7.15
C ILE A 5 1.59 17.05 -7.94
N GLY A 6 0.65 17.95 -8.26
CA GLY A 6 -0.41 17.72 -9.22
C GLY A 6 0.13 17.52 -10.63
N SER A 7 -0.25 16.40 -11.22
CA SER A 7 -0.60 16.22 -12.63
C SER A 7 -1.30 14.88 -12.72
N VAL A 8 -2.21 14.71 -13.67
CA VAL A 8 -3.11 13.56 -13.80
C VAL A 8 -2.32 12.25 -13.83
N TYR A 9 -2.25 11.54 -12.70
CA TYR A 9 -1.65 10.23 -12.56
C TYR A 9 -2.65 9.33 -11.85
N ARG A 10 -3.06 8.24 -12.52
CA ARG A 10 -3.77 7.14 -11.86
C ARG A 10 -2.77 6.50 -10.89
N VAL A 11 -2.88 6.83 -9.60
CA VAL A 11 -2.04 6.25 -8.56
C VAL A 11 -2.79 5.05 -7.98
N ASP A 12 -2.44 3.85 -8.43
CA ASP A 12 -2.93 2.62 -7.83
C ASP A 12 -2.02 2.29 -6.64
N TRP A 13 -2.50 2.43 -5.40
CA TRP A 13 -1.76 1.97 -4.22
C TRP A 13 -2.12 0.51 -3.94
N LEU A 14 -1.15 -0.40 -4.13
CA LEU A 14 -1.28 -1.79 -3.71
C LEU A 14 -0.59 -1.98 -2.36
N GLY A 15 -1.39 -1.97 -1.30
CA GLY A 15 -0.95 -2.30 0.04
C GLY A 15 -1.46 -3.66 0.48
N CYS A 16 -0.87 -4.19 1.54
CA CYS A 16 -1.43 -5.33 2.26
C CYS A 16 -2.12 -4.81 3.51
N THR A 17 -3.44 -4.70 3.47
CA THR A 17 -4.27 -4.50 4.69
C THR A 17 -5.13 -5.72 4.99
N SER A 18 -5.05 -6.76 4.15
CA SER A 18 -5.70 -8.04 4.42
C SER A 18 -4.80 -8.91 5.28
N ILE A 19 -5.00 -8.80 6.59
CA ILE A 19 -4.54 -9.79 7.55
C ILE A 19 -5.62 -10.86 7.59
N HIS A 20 -5.65 -11.71 6.56
CA HIS A 20 -6.48 -12.90 6.60
C HIS A 20 -5.88 -13.93 7.57
N ASN A 21 -6.74 -14.74 8.18
CA ASN A 21 -6.54 -15.61 9.35
C ASN A 21 -5.22 -16.40 9.47
N SER A 22 -4.50 -16.63 8.38
CA SER A 22 -3.22 -17.35 8.36
C SER A 22 -2.02 -16.51 8.83
N PHE A 23 -2.04 -15.18 8.69
CA PHE A 23 -1.00 -14.32 9.27
C PHE A 23 -1.20 -14.11 10.78
N VAL A 24 -2.47 -14.04 11.23
CA VAL A 24 -2.81 -14.06 12.65
C VAL A 24 -2.26 -15.34 13.27
N ARG A 25 -2.34 -16.51 12.64
CA ARG A 25 -1.76 -17.75 13.22
C ARG A 25 -0.24 -17.77 13.36
N ARG A 26 0.52 -16.96 12.62
CA ARG A 26 2.00 -16.87 12.75
C ARG A 26 2.46 -15.75 13.68
N ILE A 27 1.64 -14.72 13.90
CA ILE A 27 1.82 -13.68 14.93
C ILE A 27 0.99 -13.98 16.21
N ALA A 28 0.17 -15.03 16.23
CA ALA A 28 -0.60 -15.50 17.40
C ALA A 28 0.27 -16.29 18.40
N LEU A 29 1.55 -15.95 18.48
CA LEU A 29 2.33 -16.13 19.71
C LEU A 29 2.51 -14.80 20.46
N VAL A 30 1.89 -13.72 19.99
CA VAL A 30 2.00 -12.40 20.60
C VAL A 30 0.66 -12.03 21.24
N GLU A 31 0.67 -11.82 22.55
CA GLU A 31 -0.51 -11.61 23.38
C GLU A 31 -1.39 -10.45 22.88
N PRO A 32 -2.73 -10.60 22.93
CA PRO A 32 -3.66 -9.50 22.67
C PRO A 32 -3.41 -8.37 23.68
N GLY A 33 -3.03 -7.19 23.17
CA GLY A 33 -2.65 -6.02 23.99
C GLY A 33 -1.16 -5.65 23.94
N SER A 34 -0.33 -6.48 23.30
CA SER A 34 1.08 -6.14 23.03
C SER A 34 1.24 -5.11 21.91
N PHE A 35 2.36 -4.38 21.93
CA PHE A 35 2.74 -3.41 20.90
C PHE A 35 2.77 -4.04 19.49
N VAL A 36 3.30 -5.27 19.38
CA VAL A 36 3.42 -5.99 18.10
C VAL A 36 2.04 -6.41 17.56
N GLY A 37 1.11 -6.81 18.44
CA GLY A 37 -0.28 -7.08 18.06
C GLY A 37 -1.05 -5.83 17.59
N GLY A 38 -0.58 -4.62 17.95
CA GLY A 38 -1.17 -3.35 17.50
C GLY A 38 -0.77 -2.90 16.10
N ILE A 39 0.32 -3.43 15.54
CA ILE A 39 0.86 -3.04 14.23
C ILE A 39 -0.19 -3.21 13.10
N PRO A 40 -0.86 -4.37 12.97
CA PRO A 40 -2.04 -4.55 12.10
C PRO A 40 -3.09 -3.44 12.15
N HIS A 41 -3.46 -3.04 13.37
CA HIS A 41 -4.50 -2.04 13.58
C HIS A 41 -3.99 -0.64 13.24
N ALA A 42 -2.71 -0.35 13.46
CA ALA A 42 -2.08 0.90 13.06
C ALA A 42 -2.06 1.06 11.54
N TYR A 43 -1.71 0.02 10.78
CA TYR A 43 -1.80 0.07 9.31
C TYR A 43 -3.23 0.22 8.80
N THR A 44 -4.19 -0.49 9.42
CA THR A 44 -5.62 -0.31 9.13
C THR A 44 -6.06 1.15 9.39
N LEU A 45 -5.59 1.76 10.49
CA LEU A 45 -5.88 3.15 10.82
C LEU A 45 -5.31 4.11 9.78
N LEU A 46 -4.04 3.94 9.40
CA LEU A 46 -3.37 4.78 8.40
C LEU A 46 -4.04 4.68 7.02
N ALA A 47 -4.37 3.46 6.57
CA ALA A 47 -5.05 3.23 5.30
C ALA A 47 -6.45 3.85 5.28
N ARG A 48 -7.21 3.72 6.38
CA ARG A 48 -8.52 4.35 6.51
C ARG A 48 -8.43 5.88 6.48
N ASP A 49 -7.48 6.46 7.22
CA ASP A 49 -7.31 7.90 7.26
C ASP A 49 -6.84 8.45 5.91
N PHE A 50 -5.99 7.72 5.18
CA PHE A 50 -5.64 8.03 3.80
C PHE A 50 -6.85 7.97 2.85
N TYR A 51 -7.68 6.92 2.97
CA TYR A 51 -8.89 6.80 2.16
C TYR A 51 -9.89 7.95 2.43
N LYS A 52 -10.02 8.40 3.68
CA LYS A 52 -10.81 9.59 4.02
C LYS A 52 -10.28 10.84 3.31
N LEU A 53 -8.96 11.04 3.27
CA LEU A 53 -8.37 12.17 2.52
C LEU A 53 -8.71 12.11 1.04
N ILE A 54 -8.72 10.92 0.42
CA ILE A 54 -9.15 10.74 -0.98
C ILE A 54 -10.59 11.21 -1.17
N LEU A 55 -11.50 10.81 -0.28
CA LEU A 55 -12.90 11.22 -0.31
C LEU A 55 -13.07 12.74 -0.11
N GLU A 56 -12.43 13.29 0.91
CA GLU A 56 -12.48 14.72 1.27
C GLU A 56 -12.00 15.61 0.11
N HIS A 57 -10.95 15.16 -0.61
CA HIS A 57 -10.38 15.88 -1.75
C HIS A 57 -11.00 15.48 -3.10
N LYS A 58 -12.04 14.64 -3.09
CA LYS A 58 -12.75 14.14 -4.29
C LYS A 58 -11.80 13.51 -5.34
N GLN A 59 -10.81 12.74 -4.87
CA GLN A 59 -9.78 12.12 -5.72
C GLN A 59 -10.08 10.67 -6.07
N THR A 60 -11.29 10.18 -5.86
CA THR A 60 -11.68 8.78 -6.13
C THR A 60 -11.56 8.36 -7.60
N GLU A 61 -11.59 9.32 -8.53
CA GLU A 61 -11.38 9.05 -9.96
C GLU A 61 -9.89 8.87 -10.33
N ASN A 62 -8.98 9.39 -9.50
CA ASN A 62 -7.53 9.41 -9.74
C ASN A 62 -6.77 8.43 -8.86
N ILE A 63 -7.30 8.10 -7.68
CA ILE A 63 -6.62 7.29 -6.67
C ILE A 63 -7.55 6.15 -6.26
N SER A 64 -7.06 4.92 -6.42
CA SER A 64 -7.69 3.73 -5.87
C SER A 64 -6.73 3.04 -4.89
N VAL A 65 -7.32 2.47 -3.84
CA VAL A 65 -6.61 1.71 -2.81
C VAL A 65 -6.98 0.26 -3.00
N HIS A 66 -5.98 -0.60 -3.16
CA HIS A 66 -6.18 -2.03 -3.33
C HIS A 66 -5.44 -2.81 -2.25
N GLU A 67 -6.04 -3.92 -1.86
CA GLU A 67 -5.52 -4.83 -0.86
C GLU A 67 -5.17 -6.17 -1.48
N TYR A 68 -3.94 -6.63 -1.29
CA TYR A 68 -3.59 -7.98 -1.71
C TYR A 68 -4.27 -9.04 -0.83
N VAL A 69 -4.99 -9.98 -1.45
CA VAL A 69 -5.67 -11.09 -0.78
C VAL A 69 -5.38 -12.38 -1.53
N ARG A 70 -4.62 -13.28 -0.88
CA ARG A 70 -4.37 -14.62 -1.40
C ARG A 70 -4.12 -15.59 -0.25
N ASP A 71 -4.80 -16.72 -0.27
CA ASP A 71 -4.73 -17.72 0.81
C ASP A 71 -3.31 -18.22 1.03
N ASN A 72 -2.84 -18.09 2.28
CA ASN A 72 -1.52 -18.52 2.74
C ASN A 72 -0.33 -17.72 2.18
N TRP A 73 -0.57 -16.53 1.60
CA TRP A 73 0.49 -15.64 1.12
C TRP A 73 0.57 -14.36 1.95
N THR A 74 1.79 -13.84 2.09
CA THR A 74 2.06 -12.47 2.55
C THR A 74 2.52 -11.63 1.37
N PHE A 75 2.18 -10.34 1.37
CA PHE A 75 2.60 -9.43 0.33
C PHE A 75 3.84 -8.63 0.75
N HIS A 76 4.87 -8.59 -0.11
CA HIS A 76 6.14 -7.94 0.18
C HIS A 76 6.78 -7.23 -1.03
N ALA A 77 6.04 -7.11 -2.14
CA ALA A 77 6.52 -6.40 -3.31
C ALA A 77 6.54 -4.89 -3.05
N LYS A 78 7.60 -4.20 -3.51
CA LYS A 78 7.68 -2.75 -3.53
C LYS A 78 8.13 -2.31 -4.92
N GLY A 79 7.42 -1.34 -5.46
CA GLY A 79 7.71 -0.83 -6.78
C GLY A 79 6.66 0.16 -7.23
N LEU A 80 6.90 0.71 -8.42
CA LEU A 80 6.03 1.67 -9.06
C LEU A 80 6.04 1.40 -10.56
N TRP A 81 4.88 1.44 -11.18
CA TRP A 81 4.76 1.47 -12.64
C TRP A 81 4.25 2.84 -13.05
N TYR A 82 4.96 3.49 -13.96
CA TYR A 82 4.54 4.76 -14.54
C TYR A 82 4.03 4.55 -15.97
N TYR A 83 2.81 5.03 -16.21
CA TYR A 83 2.16 5.03 -17.50
C TYR A 83 2.15 6.45 -18.05
N PRO A 84 2.69 6.69 -19.26
CA PRO A 84 2.58 7.99 -19.89
C PRO A 84 1.11 8.32 -20.18
N SER A 85 0.78 9.62 -20.22
CA SER A 85 -0.59 10.08 -20.48
C SER A 85 -1.17 9.43 -21.75
N ASN A 86 -2.30 8.74 -21.61
CA ASN A 86 -3.00 8.00 -22.67
C ASN A 86 -2.27 6.75 -23.22
N GLY A 87 -1.18 6.29 -22.58
CA GLY A 87 -0.48 5.07 -22.97
C GLY A 87 -0.98 3.83 -22.22
N PRO A 88 -1.27 2.70 -22.90
CA PRO A 88 -1.74 1.48 -22.24
C PRO A 88 -0.62 0.68 -21.55
N LEU A 89 0.65 1.05 -21.78
CA LEU A 89 1.82 0.32 -21.30
C LEU A 89 2.75 1.23 -20.48
N PRO A 90 3.46 0.68 -19.48
CA PRO A 90 4.39 1.46 -18.68
C PRO A 90 5.67 1.76 -19.48
N SER A 91 6.19 2.98 -19.31
CA SER A 91 7.49 3.40 -19.87
C SER A 91 8.60 3.49 -18.81
N LEU A 92 8.21 3.54 -17.53
CA LEU A 92 9.11 3.51 -16.39
C LEU A 92 8.60 2.52 -15.34
N THR A 93 9.49 1.72 -14.77
CA THR A 93 9.19 0.85 -13.63
C THR A 93 10.30 0.96 -12.59
N LEU A 94 9.91 1.17 -11.33
CA LEU A 94 10.80 1.17 -10.18
C LEU A 94 10.65 -0.15 -9.43
N ILE A 95 11.77 -0.78 -9.08
CA ILE A 95 11.82 -2.01 -8.28
C ILE A 95 12.93 -1.84 -7.25
N GLY A 96 12.66 -2.10 -5.97
CA GLY A 96 13.69 -1.93 -4.94
C GLY A 96 13.25 -2.34 -3.55
N SER A 97 14.12 -2.05 -2.59
CA SER A 97 13.88 -2.21 -1.17
C SER A 97 13.02 -1.12 -0.48
N PRO A 98 12.87 0.13 -0.99
CA PRO A 98 12.11 1.16 -0.28
C PRO A 98 10.66 0.75 -0.01
N ASN A 99 10.24 0.87 1.26
CA ASN A 99 8.84 0.70 1.67
C ASN A 99 8.00 1.97 1.46
N PHE A 100 8.58 3.02 0.89
CA PHE A 100 7.95 4.34 0.68
C PHE A 100 7.38 4.98 1.96
N GLY A 101 7.89 4.57 3.13
CA GLY A 101 7.60 5.16 4.44
C GLY A 101 8.64 6.18 4.87
N HIS A 102 8.43 6.83 6.02
CA HIS A 102 9.35 7.88 6.50
C HIS A 102 10.74 7.32 6.82
N CYS A 103 10.83 6.09 7.37
CA CYS A 103 12.10 5.40 7.61
C CYS A 103 12.91 5.21 6.31
N SER A 104 12.29 4.65 5.27
CA SER A 104 12.93 4.40 3.99
C SER A 104 13.47 5.67 3.33
N VAL A 105 12.85 6.83 3.57
CA VAL A 105 13.30 8.11 2.99
C VAL A 105 14.48 8.71 3.75
N TYR A 106 14.48 8.64 5.07
CA TYR A 106 15.39 9.45 5.89
C TYR A 106 16.41 8.66 6.71
N ARG A 107 16.22 7.35 6.87
CA ARG A 107 17.00 6.54 7.82
C ARG A 107 17.59 5.28 7.21
N ASP A 108 16.87 4.62 6.32
CA ASP A 108 17.32 3.35 5.77
C ASP A 108 18.22 3.57 4.55
N LEU A 109 19.26 2.72 4.41
CA LEU A 109 20.01 2.62 3.17
C LEU A 109 19.23 1.73 2.21
N GLU A 110 18.62 2.35 1.21
CA GLU A 110 17.76 1.66 0.25
C GLU A 110 18.45 1.50 -1.10
N ALA A 111 18.12 0.41 -1.80
CA ALA A 111 18.54 0.16 -3.18
C ALA A 111 17.30 0.08 -4.08
N GLN A 112 17.31 0.84 -5.17
CA GLN A 112 16.22 0.87 -6.15
C GLN A 112 16.77 0.94 -7.57
N VAL A 113 16.19 0.14 -8.46
CA VAL A 113 16.47 0.15 -9.89
C VAL A 113 15.32 0.84 -10.62
N ALA A 114 15.65 1.80 -11.46
CA ALA A 114 14.73 2.44 -12.38
C ALA A 114 14.93 1.89 -13.80
N ILE A 115 13.91 1.22 -14.32
CA ILE A 115 13.89 0.68 -15.68
C ILE A 115 13.10 1.64 -16.55
N VAL A 116 13.78 2.35 -17.46
CA VAL A 116 13.17 3.22 -18.47
C VAL A 116 13.31 2.54 -19.82
N THR A 117 12.21 2.35 -20.54
CA THR A 117 12.22 1.59 -21.79
C THR A 117 11.19 2.13 -22.78
N SER A 118 11.57 2.13 -24.06
CA SER A 118 10.67 2.28 -25.22
C SER A 118 10.42 0.94 -25.93
N ASN A 119 11.10 -0.14 -25.50
CA ASN A 119 10.91 -1.47 -26.05
C ASN A 119 9.52 -2.00 -25.67
N GLN A 120 8.67 -2.16 -26.69
CA GLN A 120 7.28 -2.58 -26.53
C GLN A 120 7.13 -3.96 -25.90
N GLY A 121 8.04 -4.89 -26.19
CA GLY A 121 8.04 -6.23 -25.59
C GLY A 121 8.29 -6.19 -24.09
N LEU A 122 9.28 -5.41 -23.65
CA LEU A 122 9.57 -5.24 -22.23
C LEU A 122 8.44 -4.49 -21.50
N SER A 123 7.92 -3.42 -22.09
CA SER A 123 6.78 -2.67 -21.52
C SER A 123 5.54 -3.57 -21.35
N LYS A 124 5.26 -4.44 -22.32
CA LYS A 124 4.16 -5.41 -22.23
C LYS A 124 4.39 -6.43 -21.11
N ALA A 125 5.60 -6.98 -21.00
CA ALA A 125 5.94 -7.92 -19.93
C ALA A 125 5.81 -7.29 -18.53
N LEU A 126 6.23 -6.03 -18.37
CA LEU A 126 6.09 -5.27 -17.12
C LEU A 126 4.63 -4.97 -16.78
N HIS A 127 3.82 -4.64 -17.79
CA HIS A 127 2.37 -4.49 -17.62
C HIS A 127 1.70 -5.78 -17.18
N GLU A 128 2.03 -6.91 -17.81
CA GLU A 128 1.50 -8.23 -17.45
C GLU A 128 1.86 -8.63 -16.03
N GLU A 129 3.08 -8.31 -15.56
CA GLU A 129 3.47 -8.53 -14.16
C GLU A 129 2.60 -7.72 -13.19
N LYS A 130 2.38 -6.43 -13.47
CA LYS A 130 1.44 -5.60 -12.71
C LYS A 130 0.05 -6.23 -12.69
N THR A 131 -0.47 -6.63 -13.85
CA THR A 131 -1.80 -7.24 -13.96
C THR A 131 -1.90 -8.53 -13.14
N ARG A 132 -0.89 -9.41 -13.19
CA ARG A 132 -0.84 -10.63 -12.36
C ARG A 132 -0.91 -10.31 -10.86
N LEU A 133 -0.20 -9.29 -10.39
CA LEU A 133 -0.24 -8.86 -8.99
C LEU A 133 -1.65 -8.37 -8.60
N TYR A 134 -2.30 -7.59 -9.48
CA TYR A 134 -3.63 -7.03 -9.22
C TYR A 134 -4.77 -8.06 -9.34
N ASN A 135 -4.56 -9.19 -10.02
CA ASN A 135 -5.56 -10.28 -10.08
C ASN A 135 -5.87 -10.87 -8.69
N SER A 136 -4.95 -10.74 -7.73
CA SER A 136 -5.15 -11.12 -6.32
C SER A 136 -5.39 -9.91 -5.43
N ALA A 137 -5.81 -8.77 -6.00
CA ALA A 137 -6.07 -7.55 -5.25
C ALA A 137 -7.57 -7.21 -5.21
N GLN A 138 -8.05 -6.75 -4.06
CA GLN A 138 -9.42 -6.30 -3.85
C GLN A 138 -9.43 -4.79 -3.65
N CYS A 139 -10.39 -4.08 -4.26
CA CYS A 139 -10.52 -2.64 -4.07
C CYS A 139 -11.05 -2.35 -2.66
N ALA A 140 -10.37 -1.46 -1.93
CA ALA A 140 -10.83 -1.00 -0.63
C ALA A 140 -11.92 0.06 -0.82
N THR A 141 -13.03 -0.11 -0.09
CA THR A 141 -14.16 0.81 -0.07
C THR A 141 -14.42 1.29 1.36
N SER A 142 -15.36 2.22 1.51
CA SER A 142 -15.83 2.65 2.83
C SER A 142 -16.27 1.45 3.70
N ASP A 143 -16.94 0.47 3.10
CA ASP A 143 -17.43 -0.72 3.79
C ASP A 143 -16.31 -1.62 4.28
N THR A 144 -15.21 -1.71 3.52
CA THR A 144 -14.02 -2.47 3.91
C THR A 144 -13.50 -2.03 5.27
N PHE A 145 -13.54 -0.72 5.60
CA PHE A 145 -13.08 -0.19 6.88
C PHE A 145 -14.10 -0.28 8.02
N MET A 146 -15.34 -0.67 7.73
CA MET A 146 -16.43 -0.81 8.72
C MET A 146 -16.58 -2.26 9.22
N LEU A 147 -15.84 -3.20 8.63
CA LEU A 147 -15.85 -4.61 9.01
C LEU A 147 -15.50 -4.81 10.50
N PRO A 148 -16.17 -5.74 11.22
CA PRO A 148 -15.93 -5.98 12.65
C PRO A 148 -14.47 -6.27 13.01
N GLU A 149 -13.77 -7.04 12.20
CA GLU A 149 -12.35 -7.39 12.34
C GLU A 149 -11.40 -6.19 12.18
N ARG A 150 -11.89 -5.09 11.60
CA ARG A 150 -11.13 -3.84 11.39
C ARG A 150 -11.39 -2.79 12.44
N LYS A 151 -12.13 -3.13 13.51
CA LYS A 151 -12.28 -2.24 14.66
C LYS A 151 -10.90 -2.00 15.29
N ILE A 152 -10.49 -0.74 15.27
CA ILE A 152 -9.21 -0.30 15.83
C ILE A 152 -9.42 -0.03 17.33
N PRO A 153 -8.62 -0.63 18.22
CA PRO A 153 -8.67 -0.33 19.65
C PRO A 153 -8.29 1.13 19.94
N VAL A 154 -8.91 1.77 20.94
CA VAL A 154 -8.68 3.20 21.28
C VAL A 154 -7.20 3.50 21.54
N TRP A 155 -6.49 2.62 22.25
CA TRP A 155 -5.08 2.82 22.56
C TRP A 155 -4.19 2.88 21.30
N VAL A 156 -4.57 2.18 20.21
CA VAL A 156 -3.83 2.21 18.94
C VAL A 156 -3.91 3.59 18.31
N TYR A 157 -5.04 4.31 18.43
CA TYR A 157 -5.13 5.69 17.95
C TYR A 157 -4.13 6.61 18.65
N CYS A 158 -4.04 6.50 19.98
CA CYS A 158 -3.13 7.31 20.79
C CYS A 158 -1.67 7.03 20.40
N VAL A 159 -1.28 5.75 20.37
CA VAL A 159 0.08 5.34 20.05
C VAL A 159 0.45 5.72 18.61
N THR A 160 -0.40 5.41 17.63
CA THR A 160 -0.12 5.71 16.21
C THR A 160 0.10 7.20 15.97
N ARG A 161 -0.64 8.09 16.67
CA ARG A 161 -0.40 9.54 16.57
C ARG A 161 0.93 9.98 17.15
N LEU A 162 1.37 9.38 18.25
CA LEU A 162 2.65 9.69 18.88
C LEU A 162 3.85 9.21 18.04
N ILE A 163 3.72 8.05 17.39
CA ILE A 163 4.81 7.43 16.64
C ILE A 163 4.74 7.65 15.12
N LYS A 164 3.74 8.40 14.61
CA LYS A 164 3.51 8.57 13.16
C LYS A 164 4.75 9.07 12.41
N ASN A 165 5.53 9.94 13.02
CA ASN A 165 6.76 10.50 12.42
C ASN A 165 7.97 9.54 12.52
N PHE A 166 7.82 8.44 13.27
CA PHE A 166 8.81 7.38 13.41
C PHE A 166 8.47 6.14 12.58
N LEU A 167 7.30 6.08 11.93
CA LEU A 167 6.86 5.01 11.03
C LEU A 167 7.13 5.36 9.56
#